data_AF-A0A6I3MPI9-F1
#
_entry.id   AF-A0A6I3MPI9-F1
#
_cell.length_a   1.000
_cell.length_b   1.000
_cell.length_c   1.000
_cell.angle_alpha   90.00
_cell.angle_beta   90.00
_cell.angle_gamma   90.00
#
_symmetry.space_group_name_H-M   'P 1'
#
loop_
_entity.id
_entity.type
_entity.pdbx_description
1 polymer ?
#
loop_
_entity_poly.entity_id
_entity_poly.type
_entity_poly.pdbx_seq_one_letter_code
_entity_poly.pdbx_strand_id
1 'polypeptide(L)'
;MNLKEENNFDYWKFIEKYYPKYDHCDDVLLSDILSRKLDGQEICEDDEKMIKDWDVKAELLKIDQMLLSEALANYFDIILKEL
;
A
#
# COMPACT_ATOMS: atom_id res chain seq x y z
N MET A 1 12.76 -32.54 -5.80
CA MET A 1 12.57 -31.45 -4.83
C MET A 1 12.29 -30.20 -5.63
N ASN A 2 11.06 -29.69 -5.56
CA ASN A 2 10.55 -28.63 -6.43
C ASN A 2 11.01 -27.28 -5.87
N LEU A 3 12.01 -26.64 -6.49
CA LEU A 3 12.52 -25.32 -6.10
C LEU A 3 11.67 -24.21 -6.73
N LYS A 4 10.39 -24.16 -6.35
CA LYS A 4 9.52 -23.01 -6.60
C LYS A 4 8.89 -22.57 -5.28
N GLU A 5 9.73 -22.20 -4.33
CA GLU A 5 9.31 -21.15 -3.40
C GLU A 5 9.47 -19.85 -4.18
N GLU A 6 8.43 -19.49 -4.94
CA GLU A 6 8.27 -18.10 -5.35
C GLU A 6 8.20 -17.30 -4.05
N ASN A 7 9.28 -16.58 -3.73
CA ASN A 7 9.27 -15.51 -2.74
C ASN A 7 8.30 -14.44 -3.28
N ASN A 8 7.00 -14.69 -3.13
CA ASN A 8 5.98 -13.74 -3.49
C ASN A 8 6.06 -12.65 -2.42
N PHE A 9 6.72 -11.55 -2.78
CA PHE A 9 6.83 -10.40 -1.89
C PHE A 9 5.41 -9.92 -1.56
N ASP A 10 5.02 -10.10 -0.30
CA ASP A 10 3.73 -9.65 0.19
C ASP A 10 3.85 -8.16 0.52
N TYR A 11 3.46 -7.34 -0.45
CA TYR A 11 3.52 -5.88 -0.38
C TYR A 11 2.84 -5.37 0.89
N TRP A 12 1.61 -5.81 1.17
CA TRP A 12 0.85 -5.31 2.32
C TRP A 12 1.45 -5.73 3.65
N LYS A 13 1.92 -6.97 3.78
CA LYS A 13 2.67 -7.38 4.99
C LYS A 13 3.95 -6.57 5.18
N PHE A 14 4.60 -6.17 4.10
CA PHE A 14 5.79 -5.32 4.19
C PHE A 14 5.43 -3.92 4.67
N ILE A 15 4.41 -3.30 4.10
CA ILE A 15 3.92 -1.98 4.52
C ILE A 15 3.43 -2.02 5.98
N GLU A 16 2.60 -2.99 6.36
CA GLU A 16 2.11 -3.16 7.75
C GLU A 16 3.25 -3.25 8.76
N LYS A 17 4.33 -3.96 8.41
CA LYS A 17 5.47 -4.17 9.29
C LYS A 17 6.35 -2.94 9.47
N TYR A 18 6.54 -2.15 8.41
CA TYR A 18 7.58 -1.11 8.39
C TYR A 18 7.06 0.32 8.16
N TYR A 19 5.78 0.51 7.83
CA TYR A 19 5.19 1.84 7.72
C TYR A 19 4.61 2.27 9.08
N PRO A 20 5.13 3.35 9.70
CA PRO A 20 4.66 3.82 10.98
C PRO A 20 3.21 4.28 10.87
N LYS A 21 2.38 3.89 11.84
CA LYS A 21 0.95 4.23 11.90
C LYS A 21 0.11 3.64 10.76
N TYR A 22 0.49 2.47 10.24
CA TYR A 22 -0.30 1.73 9.25
C TYR A 22 -1.82 1.74 9.56
N ASP A 23 -2.22 1.39 10.79
CA ASP A 23 -3.63 1.34 11.22
C ASP A 23 -4.31 2.72 11.41
N HIS A 24 -3.57 3.81 11.26
CA HIS A 24 -4.01 5.18 11.49
C HIS A 24 -3.57 6.13 10.36
N CYS A 25 -3.39 5.60 9.15
CA CYS A 25 -2.95 6.35 7.99
C CYS A 25 -4.07 6.42 6.94
N ASP A 26 -4.55 7.65 6.69
CA ASP A 26 -5.58 7.90 5.68
C ASP A 26 -5.12 7.48 4.28
N ASP A 27 -3.81 7.51 3.99
CA ASP A 27 -3.26 7.09 2.71
C ASP A 27 -3.32 5.57 2.51
N VAL A 28 -3.21 4.77 3.58
CA VAL A 28 -3.40 3.31 3.51
C VAL A 28 -4.87 2.99 3.19
N LEU A 29 -5.81 3.66 3.86
CA LEU A 29 -7.23 3.53 3.57
C LEU A 29 -7.56 3.97 2.14
N LEU A 30 -6.99 5.09 1.70
CA LEU A 30 -7.17 5.59 0.34
C LEU A 30 -6.60 4.61 -0.70
N SER A 31 -5.45 4.00 -0.43
CA SER A 31 -4.88 2.95 -1.31
C SER A 31 -5.82 1.74 -1.43
N ASP A 32 -6.44 1.28 -0.34
CA ASP A 32 -7.46 0.21 -0.38
C ASP A 32 -8.66 0.60 -1.24
N ILE A 33 -9.23 1.79 -1.02
CA ILE A 33 -10.38 2.30 -1.79
C ILE A 33 -10.06 2.34 -3.29
N LEU A 34 -8.92 2.89 -3.67
CA LEU A 34 -8.52 3.02 -5.08
C LEU A 34 -8.22 1.65 -5.71
N SER A 35 -7.59 0.75 -4.96
CA SER A 35 -7.32 -0.63 -5.41
C SER A 35 -8.62 -1.38 -5.67
N ARG A 36 -9.57 -1.32 -4.74
CA ARG A 36 -10.90 -1.91 -4.88
C ARG A 36 -11.64 -1.34 -6.08
N LYS A 37 -11.56 -0.03 -6.29
CA LYS A 37 -12.15 0.63 -7.46
C LYS A 37 -11.57 0.10 -8.78
N LEU A 38 -10.26 -0.07 -8.88
CA LEU A 38 -9.59 -0.61 -10.07
C LEU A 38 -9.93 -2.08 -10.33
N ASP A 39 -10.06 -2.86 -9.26
CA ASP A 39 -10.43 -4.28 -9.31
C ASP A 39 -11.93 -4.48 -9.63
N GLY A 40 -12.71 -3.40 -9.74
CA GLY A 40 -14.15 -3.46 -9.99
C GLY A 40 -14.95 -3.93 -8.78
N GLN A 41 -14.39 -3.85 -7.58
CA GLN A 41 -15.08 -4.16 -6.33
C GLN A 41 -15.99 -2.99 -5.92
N GLU A 42 -17.07 -3.30 -5.21
CA GLU A 42 -17.97 -2.30 -4.67
C GLU A 42 -17.27 -1.48 -3.57
N ILE A 43 -17.40 -0.15 -3.65
CA ILE A 43 -17.00 0.82 -2.61
C ILE A 43 -18.23 1.65 -2.23
N CYS A 44 -18.20 2.35 -1.09
CA CYS A 44 -19.39 3.06 -0.63
C CYS A 44 -19.67 4.31 -1.48
N GLU A 45 -20.91 4.81 -1.46
CA GLU A 45 -21.31 5.98 -2.27
C GLU A 45 -20.49 7.23 -1.99
N ASP A 46 -20.01 7.42 -0.77
CA ASP A 46 -19.22 8.59 -0.41
C ASP A 46 -17.79 8.49 -0.94
N ASP A 47 -17.22 7.28 -0.96
CA ASP A 47 -15.93 7.03 -1.63
C ASP A 47 -16.05 7.23 -3.14
N GLU A 48 -17.14 6.74 -3.76
CA GLU A 48 -17.43 6.97 -5.18
C GLU A 48 -17.49 8.47 -5.52
N LYS A 49 -18.14 9.27 -4.67
CA LYS A 49 -18.21 10.73 -4.85
C LYS A 49 -16.84 11.37 -4.66
N MET A 50 -16.06 10.92 -3.68
CA MET A 50 -14.74 11.45 -3.37
C MET A 50 -13.78 11.31 -4.56
N ILE A 51 -13.78 10.15 -5.22
CA ILE A 51 -12.80 9.82 -6.29
C ILE A 51 -13.35 9.98 -7.71
N LYS A 52 -14.57 10.50 -7.87
CA LYS A 52 -15.35 10.50 -9.13
C LYS A 52 -14.58 10.99 -10.36
N ASP A 53 -13.77 12.04 -10.19
CA ASP A 53 -13.06 12.72 -11.28
C ASP A 53 -11.53 12.45 -11.24
N TRP A 54 -11.10 11.46 -10.45
CA TRP A 54 -9.67 11.14 -10.29
C TRP A 54 -9.19 10.20 -11.38
N ASP A 55 -7.92 10.32 -11.76
CA ASP A 55 -7.20 9.24 -12.42
C ASP A 55 -6.80 8.20 -11.35
N VAL A 56 -7.74 7.28 -11.06
CA VAL A 56 -7.61 6.28 -9.99
C VAL A 56 -6.28 5.52 -10.08
N LYS A 57 -5.83 5.19 -11.29
CA LYS A 57 -4.58 4.43 -11.50
C LYS A 57 -3.36 5.30 -11.19
N ALA A 58 -3.35 6.54 -11.65
CA ALA A 58 -2.23 7.44 -11.37
C ALA A 58 -2.15 7.81 -9.89
N GLU A 59 -3.27 8.04 -9.21
CA GLU A 59 -3.30 8.37 -7.79
C GLU A 59 -2.90 7.17 -6.92
N LEU A 60 -3.40 5.97 -7.22
CA LEU A 60 -2.97 4.75 -6.52
C LEU A 60 -1.46 4.55 -6.62
N LEU A 61 -0.90 4.71 -7.83
CA LEU A 61 0.55 4.56 -8.02
C LEU A 61 1.37 5.55 -7.18
N LYS A 62 0.92 6.80 -7.05
CA LYS A 62 1.60 7.80 -6.22
C LYS A 62 1.57 7.42 -4.74
N ILE A 63 0.41 7.02 -4.25
CA ILE A 63 0.20 6.62 -2.85
C ILE A 63 1.06 5.40 -2.53
N ASP A 64 1.03 4.37 -3.38
CA ASP A 64 1.82 3.16 -3.17
C ASP A 64 3.32 3.43 -3.20
N GLN A 65 3.79 4.31 -4.10
CA GLN A 65 5.20 4.72 -4.11
C GLN A 65 5.61 5.42 -2.82
N MET A 66 4.75 6.28 -2.28
CA MET A 66 5.00 6.97 -1.02
C MET A 66 5.05 6.00 0.16
N LEU A 67 4.02 5.17 0.30
CA LEU A 67 3.93 4.14 1.36
C LEU A 67 5.14 3.22 1.33
N LEU A 68 5.50 2.72 0.14
CA LEU A 68 6.64 1.82 -0.03
C LEU A 68 7.97 2.52 0.28
N SER A 69 8.14 3.77 -0.14
CA SER A 69 9.39 4.51 0.09
C SER A 69 9.64 4.74 1.58
N GLU A 70 8.61 5.10 2.34
CA GLU A 70 8.72 5.29 3.78
C GLU A 70 8.88 3.96 4.51
N ALA A 71 8.15 2.91 4.12
CA ALA A 71 8.34 1.57 4.68
C ALA A 71 9.78 1.06 4.45
N LEU A 72 10.34 1.29 3.26
CA LEU A 72 11.73 0.94 2.95
C LEU A 72 12.73 1.74 3.79
N ALA A 73 12.52 3.05 3.97
CA ALA A 73 13.38 3.88 4.81
C ALA A 73 13.41 3.35 6.25
N ASN A 74 12.23 3.05 6.81
CA ASN A 74 12.13 2.48 8.16
C ASN A 74 12.73 1.08 8.27
N TYR A 75 12.53 0.24 7.25
CA TYR A 75 13.18 -1.08 7.18
C TYR A 75 14.71 -0.97 7.26
N PHE A 76 15.31 -0.09 6.46
CA PHE A 76 16.76 0.12 6.48
C PHE A 76 17.22 0.73 7.81
N ASP A 77 16.48 1.68 8.37
CA ASP A 77 16.78 2.27 9.67
C ASP A 77 16.79 1.23 10.79
N ILE A 78 15.87 0.28 10.78
CA ILE A 78 15.82 -0.81 11.76
C ILE A 78 17.04 -1.73 11.58
N ILE A 79 17.30 -2.21 10.36
CA ILE A 79 18.41 -3.13 10.10
C ILE A 79 19.77 -2.48 10.38
N LEU A 80 19.96 -1.23 9.97
CA LEU A 80 21.23 -0.52 10.17
C LEU A 80 21.48 -0.16 11.64
N LYS A 81 20.44 -0.06 12.47
CA LYS A 81 20.58 0.14 13.93
C LYS A 81 20.93 -1.16 14.67
N GLU A 82 20.75 -2.32 14.05
CA GLU A 82 21.07 -3.63 14.62
C GLU A 82 22.51 -4.11 14.28
N LEU A 83 23.25 -3.34 13.49
CA LEU A 83 24.66 -3.57 13.11
C LEU A 83 25.64 -2.74 13.96
#